data_AF-A0A0N1GP04-F1
#
_entry.id   AF-A0A0N1GP04-F1
#
_cell.length_a   1.000
_cell.length_b   1.000
_cell.length_c   1.000
_cell.angle_alpha   90.00
_cell.angle_beta   90.00
_cell.angle_gamma   90.00
#
_symmetry.space_group_name_H-M   'P 1'
#
loop_
_entity.id
_entity.type
_entity.pdbx_description
1 polymer ?
#
loop_
_entity_poly.entity_id
_entity_poly.type
_entity_poly.pdbx_seq_one_letter_code
_entity_poly.pdbx_strand_id
1 'polypeptide(L)'
;MSGRGPTARRGCEGFTPEGPTDEPTDEPTDESTDESTDEPSWYGVRCVFRHGSLGVYEERITLWTARSADEAVERAEAEAAEYCEDLDGVEYARLAQAFTLFGTPGDGAEVFSLMRGSTLPPGEYVDRYFATGDERTA
;
A
#
# COMPACT_ATOMS: atom_id res chain seq x y z
N MET A 1 -24.22 -39.42 -72.50
CA MET A 1 -24.62 -40.80 -72.83
C MET A 1 -23.93 -41.74 -71.87
N SER A 2 -24.70 -42.62 -71.22
CA SER A 2 -24.29 -43.87 -70.53
C SER A 2 -23.30 -43.77 -69.34
N GLY A 3 -23.53 -44.34 -68.16
CA GLY A 3 -24.60 -45.20 -67.66
C GLY A 3 -24.16 -45.91 -66.36
N ARG A 4 -25.14 -46.56 -65.69
CA ARG A 4 -25.06 -47.62 -64.66
C ARG A 4 -24.74 -47.25 -63.19
N GLY A 5 -25.75 -47.38 -62.31
CA GLY A 5 -25.58 -47.87 -60.92
C GLY A 5 -25.64 -49.42 -60.89
N PRO A 6 -26.04 -50.11 -59.79
CA PRO A 6 -26.22 -49.80 -58.34
C PRO A 6 -25.34 -50.76 -57.46
N THR A 7 -25.34 -50.86 -56.12
CA THR A 7 -26.40 -51.28 -55.16
C THR A 7 -25.72 -51.47 -53.78
N ALA A 8 -26.31 -51.05 -52.66
CA ALA A 8 -26.82 -51.89 -51.54
C ALA A 8 -26.47 -51.17 -50.22
N ARG A 9 -27.22 -51.17 -49.12
CA ARG A 9 -28.51 -51.75 -48.71
C ARG A 9 -28.87 -51.11 -47.36
N ARG A 10 -30.18 -50.93 -47.13
CA ARG A 10 -30.94 -51.05 -45.86
C ARG A 10 -30.73 -50.07 -44.71
N GLY A 11 -31.88 -49.66 -44.16
CA GLY A 11 -32.08 -49.14 -42.81
C GLY A 11 -33.05 -47.95 -42.83
N CYS A 12 -34.36 -48.18 -42.98
CA CYS A 12 -35.31 -48.25 -41.87
C CYS A 12 -35.30 -46.99 -40.99
N GLU A 13 -36.13 -46.03 -41.41
CA GLU A 13 -37.07 -45.22 -40.64
C GLU A 13 -36.96 -45.26 -39.10
N GLY A 14 -36.83 -44.07 -38.52
CA GLY A 14 -36.89 -43.83 -37.08
C GLY A 14 -36.70 -42.36 -36.75
N PHE A 15 -37.58 -41.50 -37.26
CA PHE A 15 -37.69 -40.09 -36.88
C PHE A 15 -38.38 -39.99 -35.50
N THR A 16 -37.69 -39.48 -34.49
CA THR A 16 -38.07 -38.22 -33.81
C THR A 16 -36.95 -37.73 -32.89
N PRO A 17 -36.73 -36.41 -32.80
CA PRO A 17 -35.63 -35.79 -32.07
C PRO A 17 -36.01 -35.49 -30.62
N GLU A 18 -35.04 -35.05 -29.82
CA GLU A 18 -35.06 -33.82 -29.00
C GLU A 18 -34.01 -33.93 -27.88
N GLY A 19 -33.08 -32.96 -27.86
CA GLY A 19 -32.17 -32.72 -26.75
C GLY A 19 -30.80 -32.21 -27.19
N PRO A 20 -30.61 -30.89 -27.41
CA PRO A 20 -29.35 -30.24 -27.11
C PRO A 20 -29.25 -30.11 -25.58
N THR A 21 -28.06 -30.14 -24.98
CA THR A 21 -27.23 -28.94 -24.83
C THR A 21 -25.91 -29.36 -24.19
N ASP A 22 -24.82 -28.85 -24.76
CA ASP A 22 -23.46 -28.93 -24.25
C ASP A 22 -23.37 -28.59 -22.75
N GLU A 23 -22.75 -29.47 -21.96
CA GLU A 23 -22.31 -29.12 -20.61
C GLU A 23 -21.29 -27.98 -20.69
N PRO A 24 -21.49 -26.86 -19.97
CA PRO A 24 -20.43 -25.88 -19.81
C PRO A 24 -19.33 -26.49 -18.93
N THR A 25 -18.10 -26.45 -19.43
CA THR A 25 -16.91 -26.72 -18.62
C THR A 25 -16.77 -25.56 -17.63
N ASP A 26 -17.06 -25.81 -16.36
CA ASP A 26 -16.76 -24.90 -15.26
C ASP A 26 -15.23 -24.76 -15.16
N GLU A 27 -14.68 -23.71 -15.76
CA GLU A 27 -13.37 -23.21 -15.38
C GLU A 27 -13.49 -22.68 -13.94
N PRO A 28 -12.58 -23.04 -13.01
CA PRO A 28 -12.55 -22.39 -11.72
C PRO A 28 -12.19 -20.93 -11.96
N THR A 29 -13.17 -20.04 -11.76
CA THR A 29 -12.91 -18.61 -11.65
C THR A 29 -11.98 -18.45 -10.46
N ASP A 30 -10.75 -18.03 -10.71
CA ASP A 30 -9.86 -17.47 -9.69
C ASP A 30 -10.54 -16.17 -9.22
N GLU A 31 -11.53 -16.33 -8.34
CA GLU A 31 -12.01 -15.26 -7.48
C GLU A 31 -10.86 -15.00 -6.51
N SER A 32 -9.91 -14.18 -6.97
CA SER A 32 -9.09 -13.35 -6.11
C SER A 32 -10.05 -12.54 -5.25
N THR A 33 -10.43 -13.14 -4.12
CA THR A 33 -11.14 -12.49 -3.03
C THR A 33 -10.23 -11.35 -2.61
N ASP A 34 -10.58 -10.14 -3.02
CA ASP A 34 -10.08 -8.92 -2.41
C ASP A 34 -10.54 -8.98 -0.95
N GLU A 35 -9.69 -9.57 -0.08
CA GLU A 35 -9.95 -9.66 1.35
C GLU A 35 -10.15 -8.24 1.86
N SER A 36 -11.35 -7.98 2.35
CA SER A 36 -11.81 -6.72 2.91
C SER A 36 -10.76 -6.08 3.81
N THR A 37 -10.38 -4.84 3.49
CA THR A 37 -9.46 -3.96 4.21
C THR A 37 -9.97 -3.46 5.58
N ASP A 38 -10.70 -4.29 6.34
CA ASP A 38 -11.32 -3.90 7.62
C ASP A 38 -10.39 -4.08 8.84
N GLU A 39 -9.29 -4.84 8.69
CA GLU A 39 -8.32 -4.99 9.78
C GLU A 39 -7.38 -3.79 9.85
N PRO A 40 -7.18 -3.19 11.04
CA PRO A 40 -6.26 -2.08 11.21
C PRO A 40 -4.84 -2.51 10.87
N SER A 41 -4.16 -1.69 10.08
CA SER A 41 -2.75 -1.85 9.72
C SER A 41 -1.88 -0.93 10.57
N TRP A 42 -0.57 -1.19 10.58
CA TRP A 42 0.41 -0.32 11.22
C TRP A 42 0.90 0.76 10.26
N TYR A 43 1.02 1.98 10.77
CA TYR A 43 1.52 3.14 10.06
C TYR A 43 2.57 3.86 10.91
N GLY A 44 3.70 4.21 10.29
CA GLY A 44 4.61 5.23 10.81
C GLY A 44 4.19 6.59 10.26
N VAL A 45 4.05 7.60 11.09
CA VAL A 45 3.73 8.96 10.63
C VAL A 45 4.85 9.91 11.02
N ARG A 46 5.46 10.53 10.01
CA ARG A 46 6.49 11.55 10.20
C ARG A 46 5.85 12.93 10.32
N CYS A 47 6.07 13.59 11.46
CA CYS A 47 5.68 14.97 11.73
C CYS A 47 6.90 15.89 11.88
N VAL A 48 6.73 17.17 11.56
CA VAL A 48 7.80 18.20 11.69
C VAL A 48 7.36 19.30 12.64
N PHE A 49 8.27 19.67 13.54
CA PHE A 49 8.05 20.70 14.56
C PHE A 49 9.13 21.76 14.46
N ARG A 50 8.78 23.01 14.76
CA ARG A 50 9.73 24.11 14.88
C ARG A 50 9.92 24.45 16.35
N HIS A 51 11.16 24.38 16.82
CA HIS A 51 11.55 24.81 18.16
C HIS A 51 12.10 26.24 18.09
N GLY A 52 11.25 27.23 18.38
CA GLY A 52 11.59 28.64 18.24
C GLY A 52 12.74 29.10 19.13
N SER A 53 12.76 28.66 20.39
CA SER A 53 13.80 29.00 21.37
C SER A 53 15.17 28.39 21.03
N LEU A 54 15.17 27.20 20.40
CA LEU A 54 16.37 26.45 20.04
C LEU A 54 16.86 26.72 18.61
N GLY A 55 16.03 27.35 17.79
CA GLY A 55 16.32 27.67 16.39
C GLY A 55 16.44 26.44 15.48
N VAL A 56 15.78 25.32 15.81
CA VAL A 56 15.88 24.05 15.07
C VAL A 56 14.51 23.53 14.63
N TYR A 57 14.52 22.64 13.65
CA TYR A 57 13.38 21.79 13.33
C TYR A 57 13.61 20.38 13.88
N GLU A 58 12.55 19.77 14.37
CA GLU A 58 12.53 18.39 14.84
C GLU A 58 11.66 17.55 13.89
N GLU A 59 12.19 16.43 13.40
CA GLU A 59 11.40 15.41 12.69
C GLU A 59 11.12 14.26 13.67
N ARG A 60 9.84 13.98 13.96
CA ARG A 60 9.41 12.86 14.81
C ARG A 60 8.67 11.83 13.96
N ILE A 61 8.88 10.55 14.24
CA ILE A 61 8.09 9.45 13.67
C ILE A 61 7.36 8.74 14.80
N THR A 62 6.03 8.65 14.70
CA THR A 62 5.17 7.94 15.66
C THR A 62 4.48 6.75 14.98
N LEU A 63 4.25 5.67 15.73
CA LEU A 63 3.59 4.46 15.23
C LEU A 63 2.12 4.44 15.62
N TRP A 64 1.26 4.07 14.67
CA TRP A 64 -0.19 4.06 14.83
C TRP A 64 -0.78 2.80 14.23
N THR A 65 -1.72 2.19 14.93
CA THR A 65 -2.68 1.26 14.32
C THR A 65 -3.87 2.07 13.82
N ALA A 66 -4.19 1.97 12.54
CA ALA A 66 -5.30 2.69 11.91
C ALA A 66 -5.90 1.86 10.77
N ARG A 67 -7.09 2.21 10.31
CA ARG A 67 -7.75 1.57 9.16
C ARG A 67 -7.33 2.19 7.82
N SER A 68 -6.73 3.37 7.85
CA SER A 68 -6.21 4.04 6.66
C SER A 68 -5.02 4.93 7.01
N ALA A 69 -4.26 5.31 5.97
CA ALA A 69 -3.19 6.29 6.09
C ALA A 69 -3.73 7.67 6.56
N ASP A 70 -4.92 8.07 6.09
CA ASP A 70 -5.55 9.33 6.49
C ASP A 70 -5.92 9.31 7.98
N GLU A 71 -6.49 8.20 8.48
CA GLU A 71 -6.77 8.06 9.92
C GLU A 71 -5.47 8.10 10.74
N ALA A 72 -4.40 7.45 10.27
CA ALA A 72 -3.10 7.53 10.94
C ALA A 72 -2.57 8.97 10.98
N VAL A 73 -2.73 9.74 9.89
CA VAL A 73 -2.38 11.17 9.82
C VAL A 73 -3.20 11.98 10.82
N GLU A 74 -4.54 11.85 10.83
CA GLU A 74 -5.41 12.59 11.75
C GLU A 74 -5.00 12.35 13.22
N ARG A 75 -4.68 11.10 13.56
CA ARG A 75 -4.23 10.73 14.91
C ARG A 75 -2.85 11.31 15.24
N ALA A 76 -1.93 11.29 14.29
CA ALA A 76 -0.61 11.89 14.46
C ALA A 76 -0.66 13.42 14.56
N GLU A 77 -1.58 14.07 13.87
CA GLU A 77 -1.77 15.53 13.98
C GLU A 77 -2.40 15.91 15.33
N ALA A 78 -3.33 15.10 15.85
CA ALA A 78 -3.86 15.26 17.19
C ALA A 78 -2.76 15.13 18.25
N GLU A 79 -1.92 14.09 18.17
CA GLU A 79 -0.75 13.95 19.07
C GLU A 79 0.26 15.09 18.90
N ALA A 80 0.50 15.55 17.66
CA ALA A 80 1.37 16.68 17.40
C ALA A 80 0.86 17.98 18.06
N ALA A 81 -0.46 18.19 18.07
CA ALA A 81 -1.06 19.33 18.76
C ALA A 81 -0.87 19.23 20.28
N GLU A 82 -1.15 18.06 20.88
CA GLU A 82 -0.91 17.80 22.31
C GLU A 82 0.56 18.02 22.68
N TYR A 83 1.49 17.50 21.88
CA TYR A 83 2.94 17.68 22.08
C TYR A 83 3.36 19.16 22.09
N CYS A 84 2.74 20.00 21.25
CA CYS A 84 3.03 21.43 21.23
C CYS A 84 2.43 22.17 22.43
N GLU A 85 1.27 21.73 22.95
CA GLU A 85 0.65 22.35 24.13
C GLU A 85 1.51 22.18 25.39
N ASP A 86 2.24 21.07 25.48
CA ASP A 86 3.14 20.76 26.61
C ASP A 86 4.50 21.47 26.55
N LEU A 87 4.82 22.16 25.43
CA LEU A 87 6.14 22.74 25.19
C LEU A 87 6.10 24.21 24.79
N ASP A 88 6.74 25.07 25.58
CA ASP A 88 6.84 26.50 25.29
C ASP A 88 7.66 26.77 24.01
N GLY A 89 7.05 27.46 23.05
CA GLY A 89 7.72 27.93 21.83
C GLY A 89 7.97 26.83 20.79
N VAL A 90 7.24 25.73 20.86
CA VAL A 90 7.23 24.66 19.86
C VAL A 90 5.96 24.76 19.00
N GLU A 91 6.12 24.66 17.69
CA GLU A 91 5.02 24.78 16.73
C GLU A 91 5.02 23.58 15.77
N TYR A 92 3.87 22.94 15.58
CA TYR A 92 3.70 21.93 14.53
C TYR A 92 3.75 22.59 13.14
N ALA A 93 4.67 22.14 12.28
CA ALA A 93 4.93 22.71 10.96
C ALA A 93 3.94 22.25 9.87
N ARG A 94 2.87 21.51 10.24
CA ARG A 94 1.81 21.03 9.33
C ARG A 94 2.30 20.10 8.22
N LEU A 95 3.31 19.30 8.53
CA LEU A 95 3.70 18.16 7.72
C LEU A 95 3.39 16.90 8.51
N ALA A 96 2.50 16.05 7.98
CA ALA A 96 2.29 14.68 8.41
C ALA A 96 2.40 13.77 7.18
N GLN A 97 3.24 12.74 7.26
CA GLN A 97 3.45 11.79 6.17
C GLN A 97 3.35 10.37 6.70
N ALA A 98 2.32 9.64 6.30
CA ALA A 98 2.11 8.25 6.69
C ALA A 98 2.86 7.27 5.79
N PHE A 99 3.39 6.22 6.40
CA PHE A 99 4.08 5.10 5.79
C PHE A 99 3.46 3.81 6.32
N THR A 100 2.87 3.00 5.44
CA THR A 100 2.32 1.70 5.83
C THR A 100 3.44 0.71 6.12
N LEU A 101 3.34 -0.02 7.22
CA LEU A 101 4.28 -1.09 7.58
C LEU A 101 3.79 -2.43 7.00
N PHE A 102 4.74 -3.33 6.69
CA PHE A 102 4.46 -4.70 6.23
C PHE A 102 4.14 -5.66 7.40
N GLY A 103 3.20 -5.25 8.27
CA GLY A 103 2.73 -6.03 9.42
C GLY A 103 3.01 -5.38 10.77
N THR A 104 3.01 -6.18 11.83
CA THR A 104 3.30 -5.70 13.19
C THR A 104 4.78 -5.33 13.33
N PRO A 105 5.14 -4.14 13.83
CA PRO A 105 6.53 -3.73 14.01
C PRO A 105 7.23 -4.64 15.02
N GLY A 106 8.39 -5.15 14.61
CA GLY A 106 9.30 -5.95 15.42
C GLY A 106 10.75 -5.55 15.17
N ASP A 107 11.70 -6.33 15.68
CA ASP A 107 13.13 -6.10 15.43
C ASP A 107 13.43 -6.07 13.92
N GLY A 108 14.13 -5.03 13.47
CA GLY A 108 14.46 -4.82 12.06
C GLY A 108 13.31 -4.38 11.16
N ALA A 109 12.11 -4.11 11.69
CA ALA A 109 10.99 -3.62 10.87
C ALA A 109 11.29 -2.21 10.31
N GLU A 110 11.08 -2.04 9.00
CA GLU A 110 11.18 -0.72 8.37
C GLU A 110 9.97 0.12 8.79
N VAL A 111 10.23 1.26 9.45
CA VAL A 111 9.19 2.20 9.90
C VAL A 111 9.10 3.46 9.03
N PHE A 112 10.11 3.71 8.21
CA PHE A 112 10.23 4.89 7.35
C PHE A 112 11.26 4.66 6.25
N SER A 113 10.95 5.14 5.05
CA SER A 113 11.88 5.18 3.92
C SER A 113 11.63 6.44 3.09
N LEU A 114 12.70 7.16 2.76
CA LEU A 114 12.66 8.34 1.89
C LEU A 114 13.65 8.18 0.75
N MET A 115 13.11 8.07 -0.46
CA MET A 115 13.91 8.17 -1.67
C MET A 115 14.00 9.63 -2.11
N ARG A 116 15.22 10.15 -2.27
CA ARG A 116 15.49 11.50 -2.77
C ARG A 116 16.43 11.41 -3.95
N GLY A 117 16.00 11.91 -5.12
CA GLY A 117 16.89 12.07 -6.27
C GLY A 117 18.01 13.07 -5.94
N SER A 118 19.26 12.70 -6.25
CA SER A 118 20.42 13.57 -6.08
C SER A 118 21.51 13.23 -7.09
N THR A 119 22.26 14.24 -7.52
CA THR A 119 23.47 14.09 -8.33
C THR A 119 24.74 14.19 -7.49
N LEU A 120 24.62 14.38 -6.16
CA LEU A 120 25.76 14.45 -5.26
C LEU A 120 26.42 13.07 -5.10
N PRO A 121 27.76 13.01 -4.96
CA PRO A 121 28.43 11.82 -4.48
C PRO A 121 27.94 11.40 -3.08
N PRO A 122 28.05 10.12 -2.70
CA PRO A 122 27.49 9.62 -1.44
C PRO A 122 27.95 10.37 -0.17
N GLY A 123 29.26 10.67 -0.05
CA GLY A 123 29.78 11.39 1.12
C GLY A 123 29.23 12.81 1.23
N GLU A 124 29.25 13.56 0.12
CA GLU A 124 28.70 14.92 0.09
C GLU A 124 27.19 14.94 0.34
N TYR A 125 26.46 13.90 -0.07
CA TYR A 125 25.03 13.77 0.21
C TYR A 125 24.77 13.62 1.73
N VAL A 126 25.55 12.78 2.40
CA VAL A 126 25.45 12.59 3.86
C VAL A 126 25.78 13.88 4.60
N ASP A 127 26.92 14.51 4.29
CA ASP A 127 27.36 15.75 4.92
C ASP A 127 26.36 16.90 4.70
N ARG A 128 25.67 16.91 3.56
CA ARG A 128 24.70 17.96 3.23
C ARG A 128 23.38 17.85 4.00
N TYR A 129 22.93 16.64 4.28
CA TYR A 129 21.54 16.41 4.74
C TYR A 129 21.41 15.73 6.10
N PHE A 130 22.46 15.06 6.58
CA PHE A 130 22.35 14.18 7.76
C PHE A 130 23.49 14.32 8.77
N ALA A 131 24.68 14.73 8.31
CA ALA A 131 25.87 14.88 9.16
C ALA A 131 26.43 16.30 9.04
N THR A 132 25.55 17.29 9.17
CA THR A 132 25.89 18.72 9.07
C THR A 132 26.71 19.18 10.28
N GLY A 133 26.61 18.48 11.41
CA GLY A 133 27.25 18.83 12.68
C GLY A 133 26.35 19.65 13.60
N ASP A 134 25.16 20.04 13.14
CA ASP A 134 24.18 20.81 13.89
C ASP A 134 23.02 19.96 14.43
N GLU A 135 23.00 18.66 14.12
CA GLU A 135 21.97 17.72 14.57
C GLU A 135 21.95 17.59 16.10
N ARG A 136 20.74 17.45 16.66
CA ARG A 136 20.51 17.22 18.09
C ARG A 136 19.61 16.00 18.23
N THR A 137 19.95 15.11 19.17
CA THR A 137 19.12 13.96 19.53
C THR A 137 18.59 14.18 20.94
N ALA A 138 17.31 13.83 21.14
CA ALA A 138 16.64 13.84 22.43
C ALA A 138 16.68 12.44 23.07
#